data_AF-A0A7X8G1V2-F1
#
_entry.id   AF-A0A7X8G1V2-F1
#
_cell.length_a   1.000
_cell.length_b   1.000
_cell.length_c   1.000
_cell.angle_alpha   90.00
_cell.angle_beta   90.00
_cell.angle_gamma   90.00
#
_symmetry.space_group_name_H-M   'P 1'
#
loop_
_entity.id
_entity.type
_entity.pdbx_description
1 polymer ?
#
loop_
_entity_poly.entity_id
_entity_poly.type
_entity_poly.pdbx_seq_one_letter_code
_entity_poly.pdbx_strand_id
1 'polypeptide(L)'
;MKIFRSHVLICGGTGCTSNKSMEVKGRFEQKLKEVKLDKEVQIVVTGCFGLCEEGPIVIVYPEGSFYSRMNVDKVDEIVEEHLLKGRIVEKYLFKEKAKVEHAEEHKSLMEVQFYSKQKRVALRNCGLINPEDINEYIARDGYMALGKVLTEMTPEGVIKLMKESNLRGRGGAGFPVGLKWSFAAPNKADQKYIICNADEGDPGAFMDRSVLEGDPHAVLEAMAIAGYAIGATKGFIYVRAEYPIAVRRLHIAIDQARELGLLGKNIFNSGFDFDIETRLGAGAFVCGEETALMQSIQGNRGMAKIKPPFPANQGLWKKPTVINNVETLANIPQIILKGPEWFKSFGSEKSPGTKIFALGGKIINTGLVEVPMGITLREVIYDIGGGCPDGKKFKAVQTGGPSGGCLTANHLDTPIDYENLAAVGSMMGSGGMIVMDEDNCMVDIARFFLDFIVDESCGKCTPCRVGTKRMYNILERITQGKGTLEDLDELESLANSIKNSSLCGLGQTAPNPVLATLRYFRDEYIAHVVDKKCPAKHCKALITYEIDKDKCAGCTLCARKCPVSCISGTVKNPHEIDQEKCIKCGNCYSVCRFGAVQKN
;
A
#
# COMPACT_ATOMS: atom_id res chain seq x y z
N MET A 1 -4.35 38.00 -10.33
CA MET A 1 -4.69 36.56 -10.31
C MET A 1 -5.54 36.28 -11.55
N LYS A 2 -5.17 35.31 -12.40
CA LYS A 2 -6.03 34.95 -13.54
C LYS A 2 -7.24 34.18 -12.99
N ILE A 3 -8.45 34.54 -13.42
CA ILE A 3 -9.68 33.86 -13.04
C ILE A 3 -9.97 32.83 -14.13
N PHE A 4 -10.06 31.56 -13.75
CA PHE A 4 -10.48 30.47 -14.64
C PHE A 4 -11.92 30.10 -14.33
N ARG A 5 -12.72 29.86 -15.37
CA ARG A 5 -14.13 29.47 -15.22
C ARG A 5 -14.28 28.01 -14.81
N SER A 6 -13.34 27.15 -15.23
CA SER A 6 -13.35 25.71 -14.92
C SER A 6 -11.94 25.21 -14.64
N HIS A 7 -11.85 24.18 -13.79
CA HIS A 7 -10.60 23.49 -13.49
C HIS A 7 -10.73 22.02 -13.83
N VAL A 8 -9.77 21.50 -14.61
CA VAL A 8 -9.69 20.09 -15.02
C VAL A 8 -8.54 19.46 -14.24
N LEU A 9 -8.89 18.72 -13.18
CA LEU A 9 -7.93 18.03 -12.34
C LEU A 9 -7.68 16.64 -12.93
N ILE A 10 -6.43 16.33 -13.23
CA ILE A 10 -6.01 15.07 -13.82
C ILE A 10 -5.11 14.35 -12.82
N CYS A 11 -5.45 13.11 -12.50
CA CYS A 11 -4.67 12.30 -11.56
C CYS A 11 -3.25 12.04 -12.09
N GLY A 12 -2.25 12.58 -11.40
CA GLY A 12 -0.83 12.39 -11.69
C GLY A 12 -0.15 11.33 -10.82
N GLY A 13 -0.90 10.56 -10.04
CA GLY A 13 -0.36 9.45 -9.24
C GLY A 13 0.10 8.28 -10.12
N THR A 14 1.09 7.53 -9.65
CA THR A 14 1.73 6.44 -10.44
C THR A 14 0.72 5.50 -11.13
N GLY A 15 -0.36 5.06 -10.47
CA GLY A 15 -1.35 4.16 -11.09
C GLY A 15 -2.05 4.75 -12.32
N CYS A 16 -2.40 6.05 -12.29
CA CYS A 16 -3.01 6.74 -13.42
C CYS A 16 -1.97 7.07 -14.51
N THR A 17 -0.74 7.42 -14.12
CA THR A 17 0.36 7.66 -15.05
C THR A 17 0.70 6.40 -15.85
N SER A 18 0.73 5.23 -15.20
CA SER A 18 0.88 3.93 -15.88
C SER A 18 -0.28 3.62 -16.84
N ASN A 19 -1.48 4.15 -16.55
CA ASN A 19 -2.63 4.08 -17.43
C ASN A 19 -2.74 5.29 -18.39
N LYS A 20 -1.60 5.96 -18.69
CA LYS A 20 -1.50 7.03 -19.71
C LYS A 20 -2.22 8.34 -19.37
N SER A 21 -2.38 8.69 -18.10
CA SER A 21 -2.98 9.98 -17.72
C SER A 21 -2.25 11.21 -18.29
N MET A 22 -0.94 11.10 -18.54
CA MET A 22 -0.16 12.19 -19.15
C MET A 22 -0.48 12.38 -20.65
N GLU A 23 -0.87 11.32 -21.36
CA GLU A 23 -1.38 11.44 -22.74
C GLU A 23 -2.75 12.12 -22.74
N VAL A 24 -3.62 11.77 -21.77
CA VAL A 24 -4.92 12.42 -21.55
C VAL A 24 -4.74 13.93 -21.28
N LYS A 25 -3.80 14.30 -20.40
CA LYS A 25 -3.42 15.71 -20.16
C LYS A 25 -3.01 16.41 -21.45
N GLY A 26 -2.11 15.81 -22.22
CA GLY A 26 -1.64 16.38 -23.48
C GLY A 26 -2.77 16.63 -24.48
N ARG A 27 -3.74 15.70 -24.56
CA ARG A 27 -4.92 15.88 -25.43
C ARG A 27 -5.82 17.01 -24.94
N PHE A 28 -6.06 17.14 -23.64
CA PHE A 28 -6.82 18.27 -23.09
C PHE A 28 -6.16 19.60 -23.44
N GLU A 29 -4.84 19.72 -23.23
CA GLU A 29 -4.08 20.93 -23.56
C GLU A 29 -4.18 21.30 -25.05
N GLN A 30 -4.11 20.30 -25.93
CA GLN A 30 -4.24 20.52 -27.37
C GLN A 30 -5.66 20.95 -27.74
N LYS A 31 -6.68 20.21 -27.29
CA LYS A 31 -8.07 20.46 -27.67
C LYS A 31 -8.57 21.79 -27.13
N LEU A 32 -8.20 22.19 -25.90
CA LEU A 32 -8.55 23.49 -25.35
C LEU A 32 -8.01 24.65 -26.19
N LYS A 33 -6.81 24.53 -26.78
CA LYS A 33 -6.26 25.52 -27.71
C LYS A 33 -7.02 25.55 -29.03
N GLU A 34 -7.40 24.39 -29.57
CA GLU A 34 -8.19 24.27 -30.80
C GLU A 34 -9.54 25.02 -30.66
N VAL A 35 -10.19 24.91 -29.49
CA VAL A 35 -11.48 25.59 -29.22
C VAL A 35 -11.34 26.95 -28.52
N LYS A 36 -10.11 27.47 -28.37
CA LYS A 36 -9.79 28.78 -27.74
C LYS A 36 -10.25 28.94 -26.29
N LEU A 37 -10.25 27.86 -25.52
CA LEU A 37 -10.57 27.85 -24.08
C LEU A 37 -9.34 27.75 -23.17
N ASP A 38 -8.13 27.75 -23.73
CA ASP A 38 -6.86 27.61 -23.01
C ASP A 38 -6.56 28.75 -22.01
N LYS A 39 -7.30 29.86 -22.09
CA LYS A 39 -7.22 30.98 -21.15
C LYS A 39 -8.34 31.00 -20.11
N GLU A 40 -9.38 30.18 -20.30
CA GLU A 40 -10.57 30.12 -19.44
C GLU A 40 -10.60 28.85 -18.59
N VAL A 41 -9.97 27.77 -19.06
CA VAL A 41 -9.91 26.48 -18.38
C VAL A 41 -8.49 26.19 -17.92
N GLN A 42 -8.31 25.89 -16.64
CA GLN A 42 -7.02 25.47 -16.09
C GLN A 42 -6.94 23.95 -15.99
N ILE A 43 -5.86 23.37 -16.51
CA ILE A 43 -5.53 21.96 -16.27
C ILE A 43 -4.58 21.89 -15.09
N VAL A 44 -4.90 21.05 -14.11
CA VAL A 44 -4.10 20.84 -12.90
C VAL A 44 -3.77 19.36 -12.79
N VAL A 45 -2.48 19.02 -12.73
CA VAL A 45 -2.06 17.64 -12.43
C VAL A 45 -1.97 17.49 -10.93
N THR A 46 -2.81 16.64 -10.35
CA THR A 46 -2.89 16.47 -8.90
C THR A 46 -2.19 15.20 -8.43
N GLY A 47 -2.13 15.01 -7.10
CA GLY A 47 -1.79 13.72 -6.48
C GLY A 47 -2.82 12.62 -6.78
N CYS A 48 -2.65 11.47 -6.12
CA CYS A 48 -3.55 10.33 -6.30
C CYS A 48 -4.95 10.61 -5.69
N PHE A 49 -6.02 10.33 -6.44
CA PHE A 49 -7.40 10.37 -5.92
C PHE A 49 -7.77 9.15 -5.05
N GLY A 50 -7.00 8.08 -5.10
CA GLY A 50 -7.19 6.87 -4.30
C GLY A 50 -7.88 5.73 -5.04
N LEU A 51 -8.92 5.95 -5.84
CA LEU A 51 -9.66 4.88 -6.55
C LEU A 51 -8.92 4.42 -7.83
N CYS A 52 -7.85 3.64 -7.67
CA CYS A 52 -6.97 3.22 -8.77
C CYS A 52 -7.68 2.38 -9.85
N GLU A 53 -8.69 1.57 -9.48
CA GLU A 53 -9.47 0.74 -10.41
C GLU A 53 -10.15 1.55 -11.52
N GLU A 54 -10.48 2.82 -11.25
CA GLU A 54 -11.20 3.70 -12.17
C GLU A 54 -10.27 4.72 -12.85
N GLY A 55 -8.95 4.54 -12.69
CA GLY A 55 -7.94 5.35 -13.36
C GLY A 55 -7.85 5.11 -14.87
N PRO A 56 -7.45 6.11 -15.67
CA PRO A 56 -7.16 7.50 -15.31
C PRO A 56 -8.40 8.29 -14.90
N ILE A 57 -8.27 9.06 -13.82
CA ILE A 57 -9.35 9.89 -13.26
C ILE A 57 -9.18 11.34 -13.71
N VAL A 58 -10.28 11.95 -14.16
CA VAL A 58 -10.40 13.39 -14.42
C VAL A 58 -11.59 13.96 -13.68
N ILE A 59 -11.38 15.06 -12.96
CA ILE A 59 -12.46 15.79 -12.27
C ILE A 59 -12.55 17.20 -12.85
N VAL A 60 -13.77 17.63 -13.17
CA VAL A 60 -14.02 18.97 -13.66
C VAL A 60 -14.83 19.76 -12.63
N TYR A 61 -14.28 20.89 -12.19
CA TYR A 61 -14.96 21.89 -11.36
C TYR A 61 -15.46 23.07 -12.20
N PRO A 62 -16.56 23.74 -11.81
CA PRO A 62 -17.21 23.70 -10.49
C PRO A 62 -18.18 22.53 -10.23
N GLU A 63 -18.63 21.82 -11.26
CA GLU A 63 -19.68 20.78 -11.15
C GLU A 63 -19.24 19.57 -10.31
N GLY A 64 -17.93 19.34 -10.19
CA GLY A 64 -17.38 18.16 -9.52
C GLY A 64 -17.57 16.88 -10.33
N SER A 65 -17.68 17.00 -11.66
CA SER A 65 -17.92 15.86 -12.56
C SER A 65 -16.74 14.89 -12.54
N PHE A 66 -16.96 13.69 -12.00
CA PHE A 66 -15.97 12.62 -11.92
C PHE A 66 -16.03 11.72 -13.16
N TYR A 67 -15.10 11.92 -14.09
CA TYR A 67 -14.90 11.07 -15.26
C TYR A 67 -13.90 9.94 -14.97
N SER A 68 -14.31 8.70 -15.23
CA SER A 68 -13.50 7.50 -14.98
C SER A 68 -12.97 6.84 -16.25
N ARG A 69 -11.88 6.07 -16.09
CA ARG A 69 -11.22 5.28 -17.13
C ARG A 69 -10.95 6.13 -18.38
N MET A 70 -10.43 7.33 -18.18
CA MET A 70 -10.22 8.30 -19.23
C MET A 70 -9.15 7.83 -20.23
N ASN A 71 -9.37 8.14 -21.50
CA ASN A 71 -8.41 7.93 -22.58
C ASN A 71 -8.46 9.13 -23.53
N VAL A 72 -7.56 9.16 -24.50
CA VAL A 72 -7.43 10.28 -25.46
C VAL A 72 -8.73 10.48 -26.25
N ASP A 73 -9.40 9.40 -26.67
CA ASP A 73 -10.61 9.47 -27.50
C ASP A 73 -11.78 10.16 -26.79
N LYS A 74 -11.90 9.98 -25.47
CA LYS A 74 -12.96 10.60 -24.65
C LYS A 74 -12.76 12.11 -24.43
N VAL A 75 -11.54 12.61 -24.55
CA VAL A 75 -11.20 14.00 -24.19
C VAL A 75 -11.94 15.00 -25.05
N ASP A 76 -12.00 14.76 -26.36
CA ASP A 76 -12.60 15.69 -27.32
C ASP A 76 -14.06 15.99 -26.99
N GLU A 77 -14.83 14.93 -26.75
CA GLU A 77 -16.24 15.05 -26.41
C GLU A 77 -16.44 15.79 -25.09
N ILE A 78 -15.59 15.57 -24.08
CA ILE A 78 -15.66 16.31 -22.82
C ILE A 78 -15.35 17.80 -23.04
N VAL A 79 -14.34 18.13 -23.86
CA VAL A 79 -14.01 19.52 -24.13
C VAL A 79 -15.14 20.21 -24.90
N GLU A 80 -15.71 19.54 -25.90
CA GLU A 80 -16.75 20.12 -26.77
C GLU A 80 -18.13 20.18 -26.10
N GLU A 81 -18.55 19.14 -25.37
CA GLU A 81 -19.87 19.11 -24.74
C GLU A 81 -19.82 19.76 -23.36
N HIS A 82 -18.90 19.32 -22.49
CA HIS A 82 -18.89 19.79 -21.11
C HIS A 82 -18.24 21.17 -21.00
N LEU A 83 -16.98 21.32 -21.42
CA LEU A 83 -16.24 22.56 -21.17
C LEU A 83 -16.70 23.70 -22.08
N LEU A 84 -17.05 23.43 -23.33
CA LEU A 84 -17.48 24.46 -24.30
C LEU A 84 -18.98 24.74 -24.24
N LYS A 85 -19.83 23.71 -24.19
CA LYS A 85 -21.30 23.86 -24.27
C LYS A 85 -22.02 23.73 -22.91
N GLY A 86 -21.30 23.38 -21.84
CA GLY A 86 -21.87 23.23 -20.49
C GLY A 86 -22.68 21.94 -20.26
N ARG A 87 -22.60 20.95 -21.16
CA ARG A 87 -23.34 19.69 -21.05
C ARG A 87 -22.44 18.56 -20.57
N ILE A 88 -22.70 18.05 -19.37
CA ILE A 88 -21.92 16.96 -18.79
C ILE A 88 -22.06 15.68 -19.63
N VAL A 89 -20.95 14.99 -19.87
CA VAL A 89 -20.94 13.76 -20.68
C VAL A 89 -21.22 12.54 -19.80
N GLU A 90 -22.49 12.31 -19.49
CA GLU A 90 -22.94 11.31 -18.50
C GLU A 90 -22.43 9.88 -18.71
N LYS A 91 -22.25 9.46 -19.98
CA LYS A 91 -21.75 8.12 -20.31
C LYS A 91 -20.31 7.85 -19.85
N TYR A 92 -19.53 8.89 -19.53
CA TYR A 92 -18.16 8.78 -19.05
C TYR A 92 -18.02 9.04 -17.55
N LEU A 93 -19.10 9.40 -16.88
CA LEU A 93 -19.08 9.56 -15.43
C LEU A 93 -18.89 8.22 -14.74
N PHE A 94 -18.22 8.26 -13.60
CA PHE A 94 -18.14 7.12 -12.72
C PHE A 94 -19.54 6.67 -12.28
N LYS A 95 -19.84 5.38 -12.46
CA LYS A 95 -21.07 4.74 -11.99
C LYS A 95 -20.70 3.69 -10.95
N GLU A 96 -21.36 3.72 -9.80
CA GLU A 96 -21.15 2.73 -8.74
C GLU A 96 -21.56 1.34 -9.23
N LYS A 97 -20.70 0.34 -8.98
CA LYS A 97 -20.95 -1.06 -9.36
C LYS A 97 -21.85 -1.80 -8.36
N ALA A 98 -22.27 -1.16 -7.27
CA ALA A 98 -23.11 -1.76 -6.25
C ALA A 98 -24.58 -1.79 -6.70
N LYS A 99 -25.30 -2.87 -6.33
CA LYS A 99 -26.73 -3.10 -6.59
C LYS A 99 -27.60 -2.02 -5.91
N VAL A 100 -27.68 -0.84 -6.50
CA VAL A 100 -28.62 0.21 -6.11
C VAL A 100 -29.54 0.42 -7.30
N GLU A 101 -30.83 0.14 -7.11
CA GLU A 101 -31.87 0.16 -8.16
C GLU A 101 -32.12 1.56 -8.78
N HIS A 102 -31.39 2.60 -8.37
CA HIS A 102 -31.52 3.98 -8.86
C HIS A 102 -30.15 4.63 -9.10
N ALA A 103 -29.46 4.23 -10.17
CA ALA A 103 -28.13 4.74 -10.55
C ALA A 103 -28.18 6.01 -11.44
N GLU A 104 -29.13 6.92 -11.20
CA GLU A 104 -29.41 8.07 -12.09
C GLU A 104 -29.04 9.45 -11.53
N GLU A 105 -28.45 9.56 -10.33
CA GLU A 105 -28.06 10.87 -9.78
C GLU A 105 -26.55 11.10 -9.81
N HIS A 106 -26.16 12.30 -10.26
CA HIS A 106 -24.79 12.83 -10.15
C HIS A 106 -24.39 12.97 -8.67
N LYS A 107 -23.68 11.98 -8.13
CA LYS A 107 -23.12 12.07 -6.78
C LYS A 107 -21.83 12.88 -6.78
N SER A 108 -21.66 13.71 -5.76
CA SER A 108 -20.37 14.34 -5.49
C SER A 108 -19.32 13.27 -5.13
N LEU A 109 -18.04 13.57 -5.34
CA LEU A 109 -16.96 12.60 -5.09
C LEU A 109 -16.98 12.03 -3.66
N MET A 110 -17.42 12.80 -2.66
CA MET A 110 -17.49 12.34 -1.27
C MET A 110 -18.70 11.45 -0.96
N GLU A 111 -19.75 11.49 -1.78
CA GLU A 111 -20.95 10.64 -1.66
C GLU A 111 -20.78 9.28 -2.32
N VAL A 112 -19.75 9.14 -3.15
CA VAL A 112 -19.37 7.85 -3.71
C VAL A 112 -18.97 6.90 -2.58
N GLN A 113 -19.50 5.68 -2.61
CA GLN A 113 -19.36 4.63 -1.59
C GLN A 113 -17.89 4.38 -1.20
N PHE A 114 -16.96 4.48 -2.16
CA PHE A 114 -15.53 4.36 -1.90
C PHE A 114 -14.99 5.44 -0.95
N TYR A 115 -15.51 6.66 -1.01
CA TYR A 115 -15.03 7.82 -0.24
C TYR A 115 -15.85 8.08 1.03
N SER A 116 -17.12 7.65 1.09
CA SER A 116 -18.06 8.05 2.13
C SER A 116 -17.65 7.67 3.56
N LYS A 117 -16.96 6.54 3.75
CA LYS A 117 -16.43 6.09 5.04
C LYS A 117 -14.99 6.54 5.32
N GLN A 118 -14.37 7.27 4.40
CA GLN A 118 -12.99 7.73 4.57
C GLN A 118 -12.93 9.00 5.43
N LYS A 119 -11.88 9.09 6.24
CA LYS A 119 -11.50 10.32 6.95
C LYS A 119 -10.07 10.67 6.56
N ARG A 120 -9.91 11.62 5.63
CA ARG A 120 -8.59 11.98 5.10
C ARG A 120 -7.88 13.03 5.96
N VAL A 121 -6.84 12.61 6.68
CA VAL A 121 -5.94 13.47 7.47
C VAL A 121 -4.58 13.56 6.79
N ALA A 122 -3.95 12.41 6.56
CA ALA A 122 -2.67 12.31 5.87
C ALA A 122 -2.82 12.53 4.36
N LEU A 123 -3.92 12.06 3.75
CA LEU A 123 -4.25 12.25 2.33
C LEU A 123 -5.09 13.52 2.05
N ARG A 124 -5.20 14.45 2.99
CA ARG A 124 -6.13 15.61 2.92
C ARG A 124 -5.99 16.47 1.66
N ASN A 125 -4.80 16.51 1.07
CA ASN A 125 -4.48 17.30 -0.12
C ASN A 125 -4.31 16.44 -1.38
N CYS A 126 -4.19 15.12 -1.23
CA CYS A 126 -4.02 14.21 -2.35
C CYS A 126 -5.26 14.21 -3.26
N GLY A 127 -5.06 14.56 -4.52
CA GLY A 127 -6.11 14.73 -5.53
C GLY A 127 -6.72 16.13 -5.56
N LEU A 128 -6.37 17.04 -4.64
CA LEU A 128 -6.94 18.38 -4.57
C LEU A 128 -5.98 19.49 -4.98
N ILE A 129 -4.68 19.31 -4.72
CA ILE A 129 -3.65 20.29 -5.07
C ILE A 129 -2.73 19.79 -6.17
N ASN A 130 -2.08 20.74 -6.85
CA ASN A 130 -0.85 20.52 -7.58
C ASN A 130 0.32 20.33 -6.60
N PRO A 131 0.91 19.13 -6.50
CA PRO A 131 2.01 18.86 -5.57
C PRO A 131 3.33 19.56 -5.95
N GLU A 132 3.40 20.19 -7.13
CA GLU A 132 4.57 20.92 -7.62
C GLU A 132 4.43 22.44 -7.47
N ASP A 133 3.34 22.92 -6.83
CA ASP A 133 3.14 24.34 -6.50
C ASP A 133 2.93 24.51 -4.99
N ILE A 134 3.97 24.99 -4.31
CA ILE A 134 3.95 25.31 -2.88
C ILE A 134 2.82 26.28 -2.47
N ASN A 135 2.37 27.15 -3.37
CA ASN A 135 1.31 28.12 -3.05
C ASN A 135 -0.03 27.42 -2.82
N GLU A 136 -0.31 26.31 -3.51
CA GLU A 136 -1.53 25.53 -3.28
C GLU A 136 -1.50 24.81 -1.92
N TYR A 137 -0.31 24.39 -1.46
CA TYR A 137 -0.15 23.88 -0.11
C TYR A 137 -0.38 24.98 0.94
N ILE A 138 0.23 26.15 0.77
CA ILE A 138 0.07 27.31 1.67
C ILE A 138 -1.39 27.78 1.72
N ALA A 139 -2.08 27.81 0.58
CA ALA A 139 -3.50 28.18 0.49
C ALA A 139 -4.43 27.22 1.27
N ARG A 140 -3.92 26.04 1.66
CA ARG A 140 -4.61 25.03 2.47
C ARG A 140 -3.96 24.86 3.84
N ASP A 141 -3.60 25.97 4.46
CA ASP A 141 -2.98 26.09 5.78
C ASP A 141 -1.57 25.47 5.90
N GLY A 142 -0.91 25.25 4.76
CA GLY A 142 0.45 24.72 4.71
C GLY A 142 1.46 25.66 5.39
N TYR A 143 2.40 25.09 6.15
CA TYR A 143 3.39 25.81 6.96
C TYR A 143 2.85 26.65 8.11
N MET A 144 1.52 26.73 8.28
CA MET A 144 0.89 27.39 9.43
C MET A 144 1.22 26.67 10.75
N ALA A 145 1.36 25.34 10.72
CA ALA A 145 1.71 24.57 11.92
C ALA A 145 3.17 24.82 12.33
N LEU A 146 4.07 24.88 11.35
CA LEU A 146 5.47 25.25 11.61
C LEU A 146 5.58 26.69 12.14
N GLY A 147 4.83 27.63 11.55
CA GLY A 147 4.78 29.01 12.03
C GLY A 147 4.38 29.07 13.51
N LYS A 148 3.22 28.48 13.85
CA LYS A 148 2.73 28.37 15.23
C LYS A 148 3.75 27.75 16.18
N VAL A 149 4.38 26.65 15.77
CA VAL A 149 5.38 25.95 16.59
C VAL A 149 6.58 26.83 16.90
N LEU A 150 7.09 27.57 15.92
CA LEU A 150 8.29 28.38 16.07
C LEU A 150 8.03 29.72 16.78
N THR A 151 6.80 30.25 16.72
CA THR A 151 6.48 31.56 17.31
C THR A 151 5.77 31.48 18.65
N GLU A 152 5.02 30.41 18.92
CA GLU A 152 4.13 30.32 20.09
C GLU A 152 4.46 29.16 21.03
N MET A 153 5.33 28.21 20.63
CA MET A 153 5.56 26.99 21.39
C MET A 153 7.04 26.78 21.74
N THR A 154 7.29 26.17 22.89
CA THR A 154 8.62 25.64 23.24
C THR A 154 8.80 24.22 22.70
N PRO A 155 10.04 23.74 22.48
CA PRO A 155 10.29 22.36 22.05
C PRO A 155 9.62 21.31 22.96
N GLU A 156 9.65 21.52 24.28
CA GLU A 156 8.99 20.66 25.26
C GLU A 156 7.47 20.69 25.11
N GLY A 157 6.90 21.86 24.82
CA GLY A 157 5.47 22.03 24.55
C GLY A 157 5.01 21.23 23.33
N VAL A 158 5.81 21.22 22.25
CA VAL A 158 5.54 20.41 21.06
C VAL A 158 5.57 18.92 21.39
N ILE A 159 6.59 18.45 22.12
CA ILE A 159 6.68 17.05 22.55
C ILE A 159 5.48 16.66 23.42
N LYS A 160 5.07 17.53 24.34
CA LYS A 160 3.90 17.30 25.21
C LYS A 160 2.62 17.16 24.40
N LEU A 161 2.36 18.09 23.46
CA LEU A 161 1.20 18.03 22.57
C LEU A 161 1.20 16.73 21.76
N MET A 162 2.35 16.33 21.21
CA MET A 162 2.46 15.07 20.46
C MET A 162 2.25 13.84 21.34
N LYS A 163 2.64 13.86 22.63
CA LYS A 163 2.29 12.80 23.59
C LYS A 163 0.79 12.75 23.86
N GLU A 164 0.17 13.90 24.07
CA GLU A 164 -1.27 14.03 24.34
C GLU A 164 -2.12 13.57 23.15
N SER A 165 -1.64 13.75 21.92
CA SER A 165 -2.31 13.25 20.70
C SER A 165 -2.33 11.72 20.62
N ASN A 166 -1.39 11.05 21.31
CA ASN A 166 -1.14 9.62 21.22
C ASN A 166 -1.01 9.11 19.76
N LEU A 167 -0.44 9.93 18.87
CA LEU A 167 -0.07 9.48 17.52
C LEU A 167 0.92 8.32 17.63
N ARG A 168 0.57 7.19 17.01
CA ARG A 168 1.42 5.99 16.91
C ARG A 168 2.08 5.93 15.54
N GLY A 169 3.31 5.42 15.49
CA GLY A 169 4.06 5.27 14.24
C GLY A 169 3.33 4.37 13.23
N ARG A 170 3.07 4.92 12.04
CA ARG A 170 2.30 4.26 10.98
C ARG A 170 3.10 3.30 10.09
N GLY A 171 4.42 3.22 10.27
CA GLY A 171 5.29 2.26 9.58
C GLY A 171 5.25 0.82 10.14
N GLY A 172 4.23 0.44 10.92
CA GLY A 172 4.03 -0.94 11.39
C GLY A 172 4.01 -1.15 12.89
N ALA A 173 5.10 -0.85 13.61
CA ALA A 173 5.23 -1.21 15.03
C ALA A 173 4.33 -0.40 16.00
N GLY A 174 3.74 0.71 15.54
CA GLY A 174 2.81 1.49 16.38
C GLY A 174 3.46 2.15 17.60
N PHE A 175 4.76 2.44 17.59
CA PHE A 175 5.40 3.09 18.74
C PHE A 175 4.94 4.56 18.89
N PRO A 176 4.58 5.05 20.10
CA PRO A 176 4.11 6.43 20.29
C PRO A 176 5.14 7.50 19.89
N VAL A 177 4.73 8.44 19.04
CA VAL A 177 5.62 9.46 18.44
C VAL A 177 6.16 10.43 19.48
N GLY A 178 5.28 11.01 20.31
CA GLY A 178 5.70 11.95 21.36
C GLY A 178 6.64 11.31 22.39
N LEU A 179 6.46 10.02 22.67
CA LEU A 179 7.38 9.27 23.54
C LEU A 179 8.76 9.12 22.89
N LYS A 180 8.79 8.75 21.60
CA LYS A 180 10.03 8.64 20.82
C LYS A 180 10.83 9.93 20.82
N TRP A 181 10.16 11.07 20.63
CA TRP A 181 10.81 12.38 20.64
C TRP A 181 11.37 12.73 22.02
N SER A 182 10.64 12.39 23.10
CA SER A 182 11.12 12.62 24.47
C SER A 182 12.31 11.77 24.88
N PHE A 183 12.60 10.69 24.16
CA PHE A 183 13.82 9.92 24.37
C PHE A 183 15.04 10.55 23.70
N ALA A 184 14.84 11.27 22.59
CA ALA A 184 15.92 11.90 21.83
C ALA A 184 16.26 13.31 22.36
N ALA A 185 15.24 14.10 22.71
CA ALA A 185 15.39 15.50 23.10
C ALA A 185 16.38 15.73 24.28
N PRO A 186 16.39 14.93 25.36
CA PRO A 186 17.29 15.16 26.50
C PRO A 186 18.77 14.87 26.22
N ASN A 187 19.10 14.11 25.17
CA ASN A 187 20.48 13.77 24.88
C ASN A 187 21.22 15.02 24.38
N LYS A 188 22.27 15.43 25.09
CA LYS A 188 23.12 16.54 24.67
C LYS A 188 24.06 16.08 23.55
N ALA A 189 23.96 16.74 22.40
CA ALA A 189 24.83 16.54 21.25
C ALA A 189 24.98 17.85 20.48
N ASP A 190 26.13 18.01 19.84
CA ASP A 190 26.44 19.03 18.83
C ASP A 190 25.54 18.96 17.59
N GLN A 191 24.98 17.79 17.31
CA GLN A 191 24.05 17.56 16.21
C GLN A 191 23.05 16.45 16.57
N LYS A 192 21.81 16.58 16.07
CA LYS A 192 20.78 15.54 16.12
C LYS A 192 20.13 15.43 14.75
N TYR A 193 19.54 14.28 14.46
CA TYR A 193 18.98 14.03 13.12
C TYR A 193 17.51 13.63 13.18
N ILE A 194 16.76 14.13 12.20
CA ILE A 194 15.44 13.59 11.84
C ILE A 194 15.59 12.76 10.58
N ILE A 195 14.97 11.59 10.54
CA ILE A 195 14.92 10.76 9.34
C ILE A 195 13.46 10.47 9.03
N CYS A 196 13.05 10.80 7.80
CA CYS A 196 11.85 10.28 7.20
C CYS A 196 12.19 8.96 6.50
N ASN A 197 11.58 7.87 6.98
CA ASN A 197 11.65 6.56 6.34
C ASN A 197 10.56 6.45 5.27
N ALA A 198 10.99 6.50 4.00
CA ALA A 198 10.18 6.39 2.80
C ALA A 198 10.61 5.21 1.91
N ASP A 199 11.11 4.13 2.53
CA ASP A 199 11.55 2.94 1.81
C ASP A 199 10.39 2.08 1.29
N GLU A 200 9.23 2.09 1.97
CA GLU A 200 7.96 1.43 1.60
C GLU A 200 8.11 0.22 0.64
N GLY A 201 8.89 -0.78 1.06
CA GLY A 201 9.22 -1.91 0.20
C GLY A 201 8.23 -3.09 0.30
N ASP A 202 7.16 -2.97 1.09
CA ASP A 202 6.14 -4.00 1.22
C ASP A 202 5.38 -4.18 -0.10
N PRO A 203 5.29 -5.41 -0.66
CA PRO A 203 4.47 -5.66 -1.84
C PRO A 203 3.01 -5.25 -1.62
N GLY A 204 2.50 -4.41 -2.52
CA GLY A 204 1.13 -3.90 -2.45
C GLY A 204 0.93 -2.67 -1.56
N ALA A 205 1.98 -2.16 -0.90
CA ALA A 205 1.94 -0.87 -0.21
C ALA A 205 2.33 0.28 -1.15
N PHE A 206 1.58 1.39 -1.11
CA PHE A 206 1.87 2.60 -1.89
C PHE A 206 1.25 3.86 -1.26
N MET A 207 1.04 3.84 0.06
CA MET A 207 0.51 4.96 0.82
C MET A 207 1.53 6.07 0.99
N ASP A 208 2.77 5.73 1.38
CA ASP A 208 3.86 6.69 1.59
C ASP A 208 4.21 7.33 0.25
N ARG A 209 4.30 6.50 -0.81
CA ARG A 209 4.44 6.99 -2.18
C ARG A 209 3.39 8.04 -2.52
N SER A 210 2.13 7.77 -2.22
CA SER A 210 1.03 8.67 -2.62
C SER A 210 1.05 9.98 -1.85
N VAL A 211 1.48 9.97 -0.58
CA VAL A 211 1.72 11.19 0.18
C VAL A 211 2.89 11.99 -0.42
N LEU A 212 4.03 11.34 -0.72
CA LEU A 212 5.18 12.05 -1.30
C LEU A 212 4.91 12.56 -2.71
N GLU A 213 4.12 11.84 -3.51
CA GLU A 213 3.70 12.26 -4.83
C GLU A 213 2.63 13.36 -4.78
N GLY A 214 1.76 13.37 -3.76
CA GLY A 214 0.57 14.22 -3.74
C GLY A 214 0.61 15.40 -2.77
N ASP A 215 1.42 15.33 -1.72
CA ASP A 215 1.57 16.36 -0.68
C ASP A 215 2.96 16.28 0.00
N PRO A 216 4.06 16.48 -0.75
CA PRO A 216 5.42 16.39 -0.20
C PRO A 216 5.68 17.44 0.89
N HIS A 217 5.09 18.63 0.78
CA HIS A 217 5.29 19.72 1.74
C HIS A 217 4.79 19.38 3.15
N ALA A 218 3.71 18.60 3.29
CA ALA A 218 3.27 18.12 4.60
C ALA A 218 4.34 17.32 5.35
N VAL A 219 5.18 16.56 4.62
CA VAL A 219 6.29 15.81 5.19
C VAL A 219 7.43 16.74 5.57
N LEU A 220 7.78 17.70 4.70
CA LEU A 220 8.85 18.68 4.97
C LEU A 220 8.53 19.55 6.20
N GLU A 221 7.31 20.06 6.28
CA GLU A 221 6.81 20.84 7.41
C GLU A 221 6.91 20.04 8.72
N ALA A 222 6.43 18.79 8.71
CA ALA A 222 6.47 17.91 9.86
C ALA A 222 7.91 17.56 10.30
N MET A 223 8.84 17.38 9.36
CA MET A 223 10.25 17.16 9.66
C MET A 223 10.87 18.37 10.34
N ALA A 224 10.55 19.59 9.90
CA ALA A 224 11.02 20.82 10.54
C ALA A 224 10.46 20.97 11.96
N ILE A 225 9.17 20.67 12.17
CA ILE A 225 8.54 20.64 13.51
C ILE A 225 9.24 19.61 14.41
N ALA A 226 9.48 18.39 13.90
CA ALA A 226 10.19 17.36 14.66
C ALA A 226 11.63 17.78 14.98
N GLY A 227 12.30 18.45 14.03
CA GLY A 227 13.63 19.00 14.18
C GLY A 227 13.69 20.01 15.32
N TYR A 228 12.77 20.97 15.34
CA TYR A 228 12.63 21.96 16.40
C TYR A 228 12.38 21.29 17.75
N ALA A 229 11.44 20.35 17.80
CA ALA A 229 11.06 19.65 19.04
C ALA A 229 12.23 18.93 19.72
N ILE A 230 13.13 18.31 18.94
CA ILE A 230 14.27 17.58 19.52
C ILE A 230 15.58 18.38 19.55
N GLY A 231 15.64 19.53 18.88
CA GLY A 231 16.87 20.31 18.67
C GLY A 231 17.80 19.70 17.60
N ALA A 232 17.24 19.17 16.52
CA ALA A 232 17.98 18.75 15.33
C ALA A 232 18.00 19.87 14.29
N THR A 233 19.12 20.05 13.59
CA THR A 233 19.26 21.03 12.51
C THR A 233 19.37 20.40 11.13
N LYS A 234 19.40 19.06 11.06
CA LYS A 234 19.50 18.32 9.80
C LYS A 234 18.52 17.15 9.73
N GLY A 235 17.86 17.03 8.60
CA GLY A 235 16.95 15.94 8.25
C GLY A 235 17.43 15.11 7.05
N PHE A 236 17.07 13.84 7.01
CA PHE A 236 17.21 12.99 5.83
C PHE A 236 15.88 12.37 5.43
N ILE A 237 15.56 12.40 4.14
CA ILE A 237 14.48 11.58 3.58
C ILE A 237 15.14 10.40 2.88
N TYR A 238 15.02 9.21 3.47
CA TYR A 238 15.48 7.97 2.84
C TYR A 238 14.35 7.42 1.99
N VAL A 239 14.44 7.63 0.67
CA VAL A 239 13.40 7.26 -0.30
C VAL A 239 13.96 6.23 -1.27
N ARG A 240 13.19 5.20 -1.55
CA ARG A 240 13.59 4.15 -2.48
C ARG A 240 13.75 4.68 -3.91
N ALA A 241 14.71 4.14 -4.67
CA ALA A 241 14.96 4.59 -6.05
C ALA A 241 13.83 4.25 -7.04
N GLU A 242 12.97 3.28 -6.70
CA GLU A 242 11.86 2.84 -7.54
C GLU A 242 10.69 3.84 -7.58
N TYR A 243 10.76 4.96 -6.85
CA TYR A 243 9.75 6.03 -6.81
C TYR A 243 10.21 7.31 -7.54
N PRO A 244 10.42 7.30 -8.87
CA PRO A 244 10.98 8.43 -9.60
C PRO A 244 10.09 9.69 -9.55
N ILE A 245 8.77 9.53 -9.55
CA ILE A 245 7.83 10.67 -9.46
C ILE A 245 7.93 11.32 -8.07
N ALA A 246 7.94 10.51 -7.01
CA ALA A 246 8.09 11.01 -5.63
C ALA A 246 9.44 11.73 -5.45
N VAL A 247 10.55 11.15 -5.94
CA VAL A 247 11.87 11.77 -5.86
C VAL A 247 11.89 13.14 -6.57
N ARG A 248 11.36 13.21 -7.80
CA ARG A 248 11.29 14.47 -8.56
C ARG A 248 10.49 15.53 -7.81
N ARG A 249 9.30 15.18 -7.32
CA ARG A 249 8.42 16.11 -6.59
C ARG A 249 9.00 16.53 -5.25
N LEU A 250 9.71 15.64 -4.56
CA LEU A 250 10.43 15.97 -3.33
C LEU A 250 11.54 16.98 -3.57
N HIS A 251 12.32 16.85 -4.64
CA HIS A 251 13.35 17.85 -4.98
C HIS A 251 12.73 19.22 -5.26
N ILE A 252 11.66 19.27 -6.07
CA ILE A 252 10.92 20.50 -6.33
C ILE A 252 10.42 21.14 -5.03
N ALA A 253 9.78 20.34 -4.15
CA ALA A 253 9.23 20.83 -2.89
C ALA A 253 10.32 21.32 -1.92
N ILE A 254 11.46 20.63 -1.84
CA ILE A 254 12.60 21.04 -1.01
C ILE A 254 13.17 22.37 -1.52
N ASP A 255 13.35 22.52 -2.84
CA ASP A 255 13.89 23.73 -3.44
C ASP A 255 12.94 24.92 -3.23
N GLN A 256 11.63 24.75 -3.48
CA GLN A 256 10.62 25.76 -3.20
C GLN A 256 10.58 26.17 -1.72
N ALA A 257 10.68 25.20 -0.80
CA ALA A 257 10.70 25.50 0.64
C ALA A 257 11.95 26.27 1.05
N ARG A 258 13.11 26.00 0.44
CA ARG A 258 14.35 26.78 0.67
C ARG A 258 14.24 28.19 0.10
N GLU A 259 13.71 28.33 -1.11
CA GLU A 259 13.51 29.63 -1.77
C GLU A 259 12.61 30.57 -0.95
N LEU A 260 11.56 30.03 -0.33
CA LEU A 260 10.66 30.79 0.56
C LEU A 260 11.17 30.91 2.01
N GLY A 261 12.35 30.40 2.35
CA GLY A 261 12.91 30.47 3.71
C GLY A 261 12.18 29.59 4.74
N LEU A 262 11.47 28.56 4.29
CA LEU A 262 10.76 27.58 5.11
C LEU A 262 11.64 26.37 5.46
N LEU A 263 12.79 26.24 4.81
CA LEU A 263 13.91 25.36 5.14
C LEU A 263 15.22 26.15 5.01
N GLY A 264 16.27 25.70 5.71
CA GLY A 264 17.58 26.33 5.73
C GLY A 264 17.85 27.03 7.05
N LYS A 265 18.30 28.28 6.98
CA LYS A 265 18.71 29.06 8.15
C LYS A 265 17.62 30.03 8.60
N ASN A 266 17.53 30.22 9.91
CA ASN A 266 16.72 31.22 10.57
C ASN A 266 15.26 31.24 10.09
N ILE A 267 14.64 30.06 10.06
CA ILE A 267 13.28 29.85 9.56
C ILE A 267 12.33 30.77 10.32
N PHE A 268 11.52 31.56 9.60
CA PHE A 268 10.63 32.60 10.14
C PHE A 268 11.32 33.65 11.04
N ASN A 269 12.63 33.86 10.89
CA ASN A 269 13.43 34.71 11.79
C ASN A 269 13.38 34.27 13.27
N SER A 270 13.13 32.98 13.53
CA SER A 270 13.00 32.43 14.89
C SER A 270 14.34 32.09 15.57
N GLY A 271 15.45 32.15 14.83
CA GLY A 271 16.75 31.64 15.27
C GLY A 271 16.92 30.13 15.10
N PHE A 272 15.91 29.43 14.57
CA PHE A 272 15.97 27.99 14.31
C PHE A 272 16.42 27.68 12.88
N ASP A 273 17.39 26.77 12.76
CA ASP A 273 17.92 26.26 11.48
C ASP A 273 17.49 24.81 11.29
N PHE A 274 16.96 24.48 10.12
CA PHE A 274 16.69 23.09 9.74
C PHE A 274 16.72 22.89 8.24
N ASP A 275 17.52 21.94 7.78
CA ASP A 275 17.64 21.61 6.36
C ASP A 275 17.55 20.10 6.10
N ILE A 276 17.12 19.71 4.90
CA ILE A 276 16.80 18.34 4.54
C ILE A 276 17.63 17.88 3.33
N GLU A 277 18.14 16.66 3.40
CA GLU A 277 18.74 15.98 2.25
C GLU A 277 17.96 14.71 1.88
N THR A 278 17.86 14.42 0.59
CA THR A 278 17.33 13.14 0.09
C THR A 278 18.43 12.10 -0.02
N ARG A 279 18.17 10.88 0.43
CA ARG A 279 19.03 9.71 0.23
C ARG A 279 18.25 8.66 -0.54
N LEU A 280 18.78 8.26 -1.69
CA LEU A 280 18.15 7.24 -2.53
C LEU A 280 18.55 5.86 -2.05
N GLY A 281 17.55 5.02 -1.75
CA GLY A 281 17.75 3.61 -1.45
C GLY A 281 18.17 2.82 -2.68
N ALA A 282 18.82 1.67 -2.46
CA ALA A 282 19.36 0.82 -3.53
C ALA A 282 18.60 -0.51 -3.68
N GLY A 283 17.27 -0.48 -3.47
CA GLY A 283 16.38 -1.62 -3.70
C GLY A 283 16.49 -2.78 -2.71
N ALA A 284 16.75 -2.49 -1.42
CA ALA A 284 16.84 -3.50 -0.37
C ALA A 284 15.74 -3.29 0.67
N PHE A 285 14.75 -4.19 0.74
CA PHE A 285 13.60 -4.10 1.65
C PHE A 285 14.00 -4.02 3.13
N VAL A 286 15.10 -4.67 3.51
CA VAL A 286 15.62 -4.61 4.88
C VAL A 286 16.02 -3.20 5.31
N CYS A 287 16.28 -2.28 4.37
CA CYS A 287 16.54 -0.88 4.68
C CYS A 287 15.30 -0.12 5.15
N GLY A 288 14.11 -0.72 5.13
CA GLY A 288 12.96 -0.24 5.90
C GLY A 288 13.14 -0.39 7.41
N GLU A 289 14.02 -1.30 7.88
CA GLU A 289 14.38 -1.42 9.30
C GLU A 289 15.28 -0.26 9.74
N GLU A 290 14.93 0.36 10.86
CA GLU A 290 15.50 1.65 11.27
C GLU A 290 17.04 1.68 11.40
N THR A 291 17.69 0.59 11.81
CA THR A 291 19.15 0.55 11.93
C THR A 291 19.84 0.22 10.62
N ALA A 292 19.24 -0.65 9.80
CA ALA A 292 19.70 -0.93 8.44
C ALA A 292 19.60 0.33 7.56
N LEU A 293 18.50 1.08 7.68
CA LEU A 293 18.29 2.38 7.03
C LEU A 293 19.45 3.33 7.33
N MET A 294 19.77 3.51 8.63
CA MET A 294 20.89 4.36 9.02
C MET A 294 22.23 3.86 8.48
N GLN A 295 22.46 2.54 8.41
CA GLN A 295 23.68 2.02 7.77
C GLN A 295 23.75 2.44 6.30
N SER A 296 22.64 2.36 5.57
CA SER A 296 22.57 2.77 4.17
C SER A 296 22.85 4.27 3.99
N ILE A 297 22.26 5.14 4.83
CA ILE A 297 22.56 6.59 4.81
C ILE A 297 24.06 6.85 5.02
N GLN A 298 24.72 6.05 5.87
CA GLN A 298 26.15 6.16 6.14
C GLN A 298 27.05 5.63 5.01
N GLY A 299 26.47 5.10 3.93
CA GLY A 299 27.21 4.47 2.83
C GLY A 299 27.66 3.04 3.11
N ASN A 300 27.18 2.44 4.21
CA ASN A 300 27.43 1.04 4.53
C ASN A 300 26.33 0.14 3.96
N ARG A 301 26.59 -1.17 3.91
CA ARG A 301 25.57 -2.16 3.58
C ARG A 301 24.43 -2.14 4.62
N GLY A 302 23.18 -2.19 4.15
CA GLY A 302 21.97 -2.14 4.97
C GLY A 302 21.76 -3.36 5.86
N MET A 303 22.53 -3.47 6.93
CA MET A 303 22.41 -4.53 7.92
C MET A 303 21.88 -4.00 9.25
N ALA A 304 20.89 -4.69 9.80
CA ALA A 304 20.38 -4.39 11.13
C ALA A 304 21.46 -4.52 12.21
N LYS A 305 21.40 -3.66 13.23
CA LYS A 305 22.27 -3.66 14.41
C LYS A 305 21.48 -4.08 15.64
N ILE A 306 22.19 -4.69 16.59
CA ILE A 306 21.62 -5.08 17.89
C ILE A 306 21.29 -3.80 18.66
N LYS A 307 20.14 -3.80 19.32
CA LYS A 307 19.71 -2.76 20.26
C LYS A 307 19.76 -3.38 21.67
N PRO A 308 20.26 -2.69 22.71
CA PRO A 308 20.82 -1.33 22.72
C PRO A 308 22.22 -1.20 22.07
N PRO A 309 22.65 0.04 21.70
CA PRO A 309 21.97 1.33 21.91
C PRO A 309 20.82 1.58 20.93
N PHE A 310 19.79 2.31 21.40
CA PHE A 310 18.67 2.73 20.56
C PHE A 310 19.00 3.99 19.74
N PRO A 311 18.38 4.19 18.55
CA PRO A 311 18.66 5.34 17.69
C PRO A 311 18.47 6.71 18.35
N ALA A 312 17.48 6.81 19.25
CA ALA A 312 17.20 8.04 20.00
C ALA A 312 18.37 8.48 20.88
N ASN A 313 19.22 7.55 21.32
CA ASN A 313 20.44 7.84 22.08
C ASN A 313 21.67 7.91 21.17
N GLN A 314 21.89 6.87 20.35
CA GLN A 314 23.01 6.76 19.42
C GLN A 314 22.56 6.13 18.11
N GLY A 315 22.15 6.98 17.17
CA GLY A 315 21.71 6.58 15.83
C GLY A 315 22.73 6.96 14.76
N LEU A 316 22.31 7.81 13.83
CA LEU A 316 23.09 8.21 12.66
C LEU A 316 24.38 8.91 13.11
N TRP A 317 25.51 8.37 12.66
CA TRP A 317 26.87 8.78 13.08
C TRP A 317 27.04 8.90 14.61
N LYS A 318 26.40 7.98 15.35
CA LYS A 318 26.39 7.93 16.83
C LYS A 318 25.75 9.16 17.49
N LYS A 319 24.96 9.94 16.75
CA LYS A 319 24.21 11.09 17.28
C LYS A 319 22.75 10.71 17.56
N PRO A 320 22.07 11.39 18.51
CA PRO A 320 20.63 11.20 18.74
C PRO A 320 19.84 11.36 17.45
N THR A 321 19.06 10.34 17.09
CA THR A 321 18.35 10.30 15.81
C THR A 321 16.93 9.81 16.02
N VAL A 322 15.97 10.55 15.46
CA VAL A 322 14.56 10.17 15.43
C VAL A 322 14.19 9.76 14.03
N ILE A 323 13.57 8.58 13.90
CA ILE A 323 13.12 8.03 12.63
C ILE A 323 11.59 7.92 12.67
N ASN A 324 10.91 8.55 11.71
CA ASN A 324 9.47 8.50 11.53
C ASN A 324 9.13 8.14 10.08
N ASN A 325 8.05 7.38 9.89
CA ASN A 325 7.53 7.02 8.57
C ASN A 325 6.78 8.21 7.94
N VAL A 326 6.65 8.24 6.61
CA VAL A 326 6.00 9.31 5.84
C VAL A 326 4.57 9.59 6.32
N GLU A 327 3.68 8.59 6.36
CA GLU A 327 2.30 8.78 6.84
C GLU A 327 2.27 9.32 8.28
N THR A 328 3.21 8.88 9.12
CA THR A 328 3.33 9.39 10.50
C THR A 328 3.59 10.90 10.50
N LEU A 329 4.51 11.38 9.66
CA LEU A 329 4.86 12.78 9.55
C LEU A 329 3.70 13.60 8.97
N ALA A 330 3.02 13.10 7.94
CA ALA A 330 1.92 13.81 7.27
C ALA A 330 0.73 14.14 8.20
N ASN A 331 0.56 13.40 9.30
CA ASN A 331 -0.46 13.67 10.32
C ASN A 331 -0.10 14.86 11.23
N ILE A 332 1.18 15.15 11.44
CA ILE A 332 1.66 16.07 12.49
C ILE A 332 1.14 17.50 12.31
N PRO A 333 1.20 18.13 11.11
CA PRO A 333 0.76 19.52 10.97
C PRO A 333 -0.71 19.72 11.38
N GLN A 334 -1.58 18.77 11.02
CA GLN A 334 -3.00 18.85 11.36
C GLN A 334 -3.26 18.66 12.86
N ILE A 335 -2.50 17.79 13.52
CA ILE A 335 -2.57 17.60 14.99
C ILE A 335 -2.18 18.90 15.71
N ILE A 336 -1.15 19.61 15.23
CA ILE A 336 -0.69 20.87 15.82
C ILE A 336 -1.72 22.01 15.63
N LEU A 337 -2.34 22.08 14.46
CA LEU A 337 -3.33 23.11 14.15
C LEU A 337 -4.65 22.90 14.90
N LYS A 338 -5.17 21.67 14.91
CA LYS A 338 -6.51 21.33 15.43
C LYS A 338 -6.49 20.79 16.87
N GLY A 339 -5.32 20.43 17.38
CA GLY A 339 -5.12 19.93 18.73
C GLY A 339 -5.28 18.41 18.90
N PRO A 340 -4.79 17.86 20.03
CA PRO A 340 -4.80 16.43 20.30
C PRO A 340 -6.21 15.85 20.46
N GLU A 341 -7.16 16.62 21.02
CA GLU A 341 -8.55 16.17 21.19
C GLU A 341 -9.25 15.96 19.85
N TRP A 342 -8.99 16.83 18.87
CA TRP A 342 -9.49 16.63 17.51
C TRP A 342 -8.98 15.31 16.92
N PHE A 343 -7.69 15.01 17.06
CA PHE A 343 -7.12 13.77 16.52
C PHE A 343 -7.66 12.52 17.23
N LYS A 344 -7.92 12.61 18.54
CA LYS A 344 -8.52 11.54 19.35
C LYS A 344 -10.03 11.38 19.16
N SER A 345 -10.70 12.35 18.54
CA SER A 345 -12.15 12.28 18.27
C SER A 345 -12.53 11.20 17.25
N PHE A 346 -11.55 10.66 16.52
CA PHE A 346 -11.72 9.54 15.61
C PHE A 346 -10.61 8.50 15.86
N GLY A 347 -10.89 7.23 15.55
CA GLY A 347 -10.03 6.12 15.93
C GLY A 347 -10.53 5.41 17.20
N SER A 348 -9.80 4.39 17.65
CA SER A 348 -10.09 3.72 18.93
C SER A 348 -9.36 4.40 20.09
N GLU A 349 -9.79 4.16 21.33
CA GLU A 349 -9.20 4.77 22.54
C GLU A 349 -7.68 4.57 22.63
N LYS A 350 -7.21 3.35 22.31
CA LYS A 350 -5.78 2.99 22.35
C LYS A 350 -5.02 3.36 21.08
N SER A 351 -5.74 3.60 19.98
CA SER A 351 -5.18 3.85 18.66
C SER A 351 -5.94 4.97 17.98
N PRO A 352 -5.75 6.23 18.42
CA PRO A 352 -6.47 7.35 17.83
C PRO A 352 -5.98 7.66 16.42
N GLY A 353 -6.79 8.43 15.72
CA GLY A 353 -6.52 8.91 14.39
C GLY A 353 -6.96 7.96 13.28
N THR A 354 -6.37 8.18 12.11
CA THR A 354 -6.64 7.42 10.88
C THR A 354 -5.45 6.55 10.50
N LYS A 355 -5.71 5.58 9.62
CA LYS A 355 -4.71 4.78 8.93
C LYS A 355 -5.04 4.72 7.44
N ILE A 356 -4.03 4.88 6.59
CA ILE A 356 -4.15 4.62 5.16
C ILE A 356 -3.96 3.12 4.91
N PHE A 357 -4.89 2.50 4.19
CA PHE A 357 -4.75 1.15 3.65
C PHE A 357 -4.67 1.18 2.13
N ALA A 358 -3.75 0.37 1.60
CA ALA A 358 -3.67 0.07 0.18
C ALA A 358 -4.42 -1.25 -0.08
N LEU A 359 -5.66 -1.15 -0.56
CA LEU A 359 -6.47 -2.31 -0.94
C LEU A 359 -6.06 -2.79 -2.32
N GLY A 360 -5.73 -4.08 -2.41
CA GLY A 360 -5.46 -4.77 -3.66
C GLY A 360 -5.82 -6.25 -3.60
N GLY A 361 -5.41 -7.01 -4.61
CA GLY A 361 -5.76 -8.42 -4.74
C GLY A 361 -7.12 -8.62 -5.42
N LYS A 362 -7.91 -9.58 -4.93
CA LYS A 362 -9.23 -9.94 -5.45
C LYS A 362 -10.32 -9.04 -4.84
N ILE A 363 -10.32 -7.77 -5.21
CA ILE A 363 -11.26 -6.75 -4.73
C ILE A 363 -11.79 -5.90 -5.91
N ILE A 364 -13.06 -5.49 -5.86
CA ILE A 364 -13.67 -4.67 -6.93
C ILE A 364 -13.06 -3.27 -6.99
N ASN A 365 -13.01 -2.56 -5.85
CA ASN A 365 -12.48 -1.20 -5.78
C ASN A 365 -11.06 -1.21 -5.22
N THR A 366 -10.08 -1.40 -6.10
CA THR A 366 -8.65 -1.31 -5.76
C THR A 366 -8.23 0.14 -5.57
N GLY A 367 -7.45 0.45 -4.52
CA GLY A 367 -7.08 1.82 -4.24
C GLY A 367 -6.50 2.11 -2.85
N LEU A 368 -6.38 3.41 -2.54
CA LEU A 368 -6.07 3.93 -1.21
C LEU A 368 -7.32 4.35 -0.47
N VAL A 369 -7.43 3.89 0.76
CA VAL A 369 -8.52 4.27 1.67
C VAL A 369 -7.91 4.76 2.98
N GLU A 370 -8.27 5.97 3.41
CA GLU A 370 -7.87 6.47 4.71
C GLU A 370 -9.06 6.43 5.65
N VAL A 371 -9.00 5.59 6.67
CA VAL A 371 -10.14 5.28 7.55
C VAL A 371 -9.76 5.48 9.01
N PRO A 372 -10.72 5.84 9.88
CA PRO A 372 -10.50 5.84 11.32
C PRO A 372 -10.05 4.46 11.80
N MET A 373 -9.10 4.43 12.73
CA MET A 373 -8.69 3.18 13.38
C MET A 373 -9.87 2.55 14.15
N GLY A 374 -9.95 1.22 14.17
CA GLY A 374 -11.07 0.50 14.79
C GLY A 374 -12.26 0.25 13.86
N ILE A 375 -12.24 0.74 12.61
CA ILE A 375 -13.17 0.26 11.56
C ILE A 375 -13.04 -1.26 11.40
N THR A 376 -14.13 -1.96 11.08
CA THR A 376 -14.08 -3.42 10.90
C THR A 376 -13.52 -3.81 9.53
N LEU A 377 -12.98 -5.03 9.43
CA LEU A 377 -12.54 -5.58 8.15
C LEU A 377 -13.69 -5.71 7.15
N ARG A 378 -14.90 -6.03 7.60
CA ARG A 378 -16.11 -6.11 6.78
C ARG A 378 -16.38 -4.80 6.07
N GLU A 379 -16.35 -3.68 6.80
CA GLU A 379 -16.59 -2.36 6.23
C GLU A 379 -15.52 -1.99 5.20
N VAL A 380 -14.25 -2.29 5.47
CA VAL A 380 -13.17 -2.00 4.52
C VAL A 380 -13.31 -2.85 3.25
N ILE A 381 -13.59 -4.15 3.37
CA ILE A 381 -13.66 -5.07 2.23
C ILE A 381 -14.95 -4.92 1.44
N TYR A 382 -16.10 -4.92 2.09
CA TYR A 382 -17.40 -4.92 1.41
C TYR A 382 -17.95 -3.53 1.17
N ASP A 383 -17.92 -2.64 2.18
CA ASP A 383 -18.52 -1.33 2.03
C ASP A 383 -17.62 -0.43 1.18
N ILE A 384 -16.31 -0.38 1.44
CA ILE A 384 -15.40 0.48 0.65
C ILE A 384 -14.88 -0.27 -0.58
N GLY A 385 -14.38 -1.49 -0.39
CA GLY A 385 -13.79 -2.31 -1.44
C GLY A 385 -14.78 -2.93 -2.43
N GLY A 386 -16.07 -3.00 -2.10
CA GLY A 386 -17.10 -3.63 -2.95
C GLY A 386 -17.09 -5.17 -2.96
N GLY A 387 -16.27 -5.81 -2.12
CA GLY A 387 -16.15 -7.26 -2.03
C GLY A 387 -15.30 -7.88 -3.15
N CYS A 388 -15.33 -9.21 -3.23
CA CYS A 388 -14.54 -9.96 -4.23
C CYS A 388 -15.22 -9.92 -5.62
N PRO A 389 -14.44 -9.83 -6.71
CA PRO A 389 -14.96 -9.87 -8.09
C PRO A 389 -15.82 -11.09 -8.38
N ASP A 390 -16.72 -10.96 -9.35
CA ASP A 390 -17.62 -12.02 -9.84
C ASP A 390 -18.54 -12.63 -8.76
N GLY A 391 -18.72 -11.96 -7.62
CA GLY A 391 -19.53 -12.45 -6.50
C GLY A 391 -18.92 -13.64 -5.76
N LYS A 392 -17.62 -13.88 -5.93
CA LYS A 392 -16.90 -14.97 -5.25
C LYS A 392 -16.83 -14.74 -3.75
N LYS A 393 -16.61 -15.84 -3.02
CA LYS A 393 -16.49 -15.77 -1.55
C LYS A 393 -15.13 -15.23 -1.14
N PHE A 394 -15.16 -14.31 -0.18
CA PHE A 394 -13.97 -13.87 0.54
C PHE A 394 -13.39 -15.04 1.32
N LYS A 395 -12.09 -15.27 1.17
CA LYS A 395 -11.36 -16.33 1.87
C LYS A 395 -10.49 -15.78 2.98
N ALA A 396 -9.63 -14.82 2.61
CA ALA A 396 -8.69 -14.22 3.53
C ALA A 396 -8.23 -12.84 3.05
N VAL A 397 -7.65 -12.06 3.94
CA VAL A 397 -6.85 -10.88 3.62
C VAL A 397 -5.49 -10.99 4.29
N GLN A 398 -4.42 -10.72 3.54
CA GLN A 398 -3.10 -10.54 4.12
C GLN A 398 -2.94 -9.09 4.55
N THR A 399 -2.59 -8.85 5.82
CA THR A 399 -2.27 -7.51 6.32
C THR A 399 -0.85 -7.47 6.86
N GLY A 400 -0.21 -6.32 6.78
CA GLY A 400 1.16 -6.15 7.28
C GLY A 400 2.25 -6.60 6.32
N GLY A 401 1.94 -6.64 5.02
CA GLY A 401 2.90 -6.98 3.97
C GLY A 401 3.35 -8.45 3.99
N PRO A 402 4.55 -8.75 3.47
CA PRO A 402 5.03 -10.10 3.26
C PRO A 402 5.43 -10.79 4.57
N SER A 403 5.69 -10.02 5.64
CA SER A 403 5.99 -10.55 6.98
C SER A 403 4.79 -10.50 7.94
N GLY A 404 3.62 -10.16 7.41
CA GLY A 404 2.36 -10.11 8.15
C GLY A 404 1.66 -11.47 8.27
N GLY A 405 0.45 -11.45 8.81
CA GLY A 405 -0.42 -12.63 8.90
C GLY A 405 -1.67 -12.49 8.02
N CYS A 406 -2.45 -13.56 7.93
CA CYS A 406 -3.73 -13.56 7.23
C CYS A 406 -4.92 -13.54 8.20
N LEU A 407 -5.95 -12.76 7.87
CA LEU A 407 -7.24 -12.75 8.54
C LEU A 407 -8.26 -13.46 7.66
N THR A 408 -9.11 -14.31 8.23
CA THR A 408 -10.11 -15.11 7.50
C THR A 408 -11.51 -14.50 7.59
N ALA A 409 -12.49 -15.14 6.95
CA ALA A 409 -13.90 -14.77 7.05
C ALA A 409 -14.41 -14.65 8.51
N ASN A 410 -13.86 -15.43 9.44
CA ASN A 410 -14.22 -15.38 10.86
C ASN A 410 -13.78 -14.09 11.56
N HIS A 411 -12.86 -13.33 10.96
CA HIS A 411 -12.35 -12.07 11.51
C HIS A 411 -12.93 -10.84 10.81
N LEU A 412 -13.93 -10.98 9.93
CA LEU A 412 -14.52 -9.84 9.21
C LEU A 412 -15.03 -8.76 10.15
N ASP A 413 -15.59 -9.13 11.29
CA ASP A 413 -16.14 -8.18 12.27
C ASP A 413 -15.10 -7.72 13.32
N THR A 414 -13.82 -8.10 13.15
CA THR A 414 -12.74 -7.66 14.04
C THR A 414 -12.38 -6.20 13.74
N PRO A 415 -12.36 -5.32 14.76
CA PRO A 415 -11.86 -3.95 14.61
C PRO A 415 -10.39 -3.93 14.20
N ILE A 416 -10.05 -3.08 13.23
CA ILE A 416 -8.68 -2.93 12.74
C ILE A 416 -7.92 -1.92 13.60
N ASP A 417 -7.26 -2.42 14.64
CA ASP A 417 -6.28 -1.69 15.45
C ASP A 417 -5.06 -2.57 15.79
N TYR A 418 -4.01 -1.97 16.36
CA TYR A 418 -2.75 -2.69 16.60
C TYR A 418 -2.92 -3.88 17.55
N GLU A 419 -3.73 -3.72 18.59
CA GLU A 419 -3.95 -4.72 19.62
C GLU A 419 -4.74 -5.93 19.09
N ASN A 420 -5.87 -5.67 18.41
CA ASN A 420 -6.74 -6.70 17.88
C ASN A 420 -6.06 -7.50 16.75
N LEU A 421 -5.32 -6.83 15.86
CA LEU A 421 -4.57 -7.54 14.81
C LEU A 421 -3.47 -8.42 15.38
N ALA A 422 -2.72 -7.93 16.38
CA ALA A 422 -1.68 -8.72 17.04
C ALA A 422 -2.25 -9.97 17.74
N ALA A 423 -3.43 -9.84 18.38
CA ALA A 423 -4.09 -10.94 19.09
C ALA A 423 -4.47 -12.12 18.16
N VAL A 424 -4.78 -11.83 16.89
CA VAL A 424 -5.10 -12.86 15.89
C VAL A 424 -3.88 -13.29 15.06
N GLY A 425 -2.66 -12.93 15.48
CA GLY A 425 -1.42 -13.33 14.80
C GLY A 425 -1.18 -12.59 13.48
N SER A 426 -1.84 -11.45 13.27
CA SER A 426 -1.57 -10.53 12.18
C SER A 426 -0.87 -9.27 12.70
N MET A 427 -0.66 -8.30 11.82
CA MET A 427 -0.13 -6.98 12.18
C MET A 427 -0.64 -5.91 11.22
N MET A 428 -0.59 -4.65 11.68
CA MET A 428 -0.92 -3.50 10.85
C MET A 428 0.09 -3.33 9.69
N GLY A 429 1.38 -3.46 10.01
CA GLY A 429 2.49 -3.12 9.11
C GLY A 429 2.33 -1.75 8.47
N SER A 430 2.77 -1.61 7.22
CA SER A 430 2.59 -0.39 6.43
C SER A 430 1.13 -0.12 6.03
N GLY A 431 0.19 -1.06 6.18
CA GLY A 431 -1.20 -0.87 5.74
C GLY A 431 -1.54 -1.45 4.36
N GLY A 432 -0.67 -2.26 3.76
CA GLY A 432 -1.05 -3.09 2.61
C GLY A 432 -2.10 -4.14 3.01
N MET A 433 -3.17 -4.26 2.22
CA MET A 433 -4.25 -5.24 2.39
C MET A 433 -4.48 -6.00 1.07
N ILE A 434 -4.00 -7.24 1.01
CA ILE A 434 -4.16 -8.10 -0.17
C ILE A 434 -5.32 -9.06 0.06
N VAL A 435 -6.43 -8.80 -0.63
CA VAL A 435 -7.67 -9.58 -0.55
C VAL A 435 -7.56 -10.84 -1.40
N MET A 436 -8.01 -11.96 -0.87
CA MET A 436 -8.00 -13.27 -1.52
C MET A 436 -9.40 -13.89 -1.51
N ASP A 437 -9.76 -14.53 -2.62
CA ASP A 437 -11.02 -15.24 -2.80
C ASP A 437 -10.84 -16.77 -2.65
N GLU A 438 -11.92 -17.52 -2.85
CA GLU A 438 -11.93 -18.98 -2.72
C GLU A 438 -10.99 -19.73 -3.69
N ASP A 439 -10.53 -19.09 -4.77
CA ASP A 439 -9.60 -19.68 -5.76
C ASP A 439 -8.12 -19.48 -5.40
N ASN A 440 -7.81 -18.79 -4.31
CA ASN A 440 -6.43 -18.62 -3.85
C ASN A 440 -5.97 -19.80 -2.98
N CYS A 441 -4.80 -20.38 -3.26
CA CYS A 441 -4.21 -21.43 -2.41
C CYS A 441 -3.39 -20.80 -1.27
N MET A 442 -3.74 -21.08 -0.02
CA MET A 442 -3.08 -20.43 1.12
C MET A 442 -1.66 -20.96 1.37
N VAL A 443 -1.39 -22.21 0.98
CA VAL A 443 -0.04 -22.81 1.02
C VAL A 443 0.90 -22.11 0.04
N ASP A 444 0.42 -21.85 -1.18
CA ASP A 444 1.23 -21.15 -2.19
C ASP A 444 1.40 -19.66 -1.87
N ILE A 445 0.39 -19.02 -1.26
CA ILE A 445 0.54 -17.65 -0.74
C ILE A 445 1.63 -17.57 0.33
N ALA A 446 1.68 -18.52 1.26
CA ALA A 446 2.74 -18.59 2.25
C ALA A 446 4.12 -18.81 1.60
N ARG A 447 4.20 -19.67 0.59
CA ARG A 447 5.42 -19.88 -0.22
C ARG A 447 5.86 -18.59 -0.91
N PHE A 448 4.96 -17.88 -1.56
CA PHE A 448 5.23 -16.65 -2.31
C PHE A 448 5.81 -15.55 -1.42
N PHE A 449 5.18 -15.27 -0.27
CA PHE A 449 5.69 -14.25 0.64
C PHE A 449 7.02 -14.64 1.29
N LEU A 450 7.21 -15.93 1.56
CA LEU A 450 8.47 -16.40 2.10
C LEU A 450 9.61 -16.34 1.09
N ASP A 451 9.33 -16.55 -0.21
CA ASP A 451 10.30 -16.37 -1.30
C ASP A 451 10.87 -14.94 -1.28
N PHE A 452 9.97 -13.96 -1.21
CA PHE A 452 10.34 -12.55 -1.08
C PHE A 452 11.20 -12.30 0.15
N ILE A 453 10.82 -12.83 1.32
CA ILE A 453 11.58 -12.64 2.56
C ILE A 453 12.99 -13.26 2.48
N VAL A 454 13.12 -14.41 1.81
CA VAL A 454 14.40 -15.10 1.61
C VAL A 454 15.36 -14.21 0.82
N ASP A 455 14.88 -13.62 -0.27
CA ASP A 455 15.67 -12.72 -1.13
C ASP A 455 16.02 -11.40 -0.42
N GLU A 456 15.13 -10.92 0.44
CA GLU A 456 15.30 -9.66 1.18
C GLU A 456 16.07 -9.79 2.50
N SER A 457 16.57 -10.99 2.81
CA SER A 457 17.37 -11.20 4.01
C SER A 457 18.71 -10.46 3.92
N CYS A 458 19.03 -9.59 4.89
CA CYS A 458 20.36 -8.97 4.96
C CYS A 458 21.52 -9.98 5.16
N GLY A 459 21.19 -11.22 5.50
CA GLY A 459 22.13 -12.32 5.66
C GLY A 459 22.88 -12.37 7.00
N LYS A 460 22.55 -11.51 7.96
CA LYS A 460 23.33 -11.36 9.19
C LYS A 460 23.14 -12.48 10.23
N CYS A 461 21.90 -12.84 10.57
CA CYS A 461 21.63 -13.88 11.55
C CYS A 461 21.28 -15.21 10.86
N THR A 462 21.84 -16.31 11.39
CA THR A 462 21.61 -17.67 10.85
C THR A 462 20.14 -18.07 10.82
N PRO A 463 19.31 -17.80 11.86
CA PRO A 463 17.90 -18.14 11.82
C PRO A 463 17.15 -17.51 10.64
N CYS A 464 17.38 -16.22 10.37
CA CYS A 464 16.77 -15.56 9.22
C CYS A 464 17.38 -16.08 7.91
N ARG A 465 18.70 -16.03 7.74
CA ARG A 465 19.37 -16.36 6.46
C ARG A 465 19.16 -17.81 6.01
N VAL A 466 19.26 -18.76 6.93
CA VAL A 466 19.22 -20.20 6.62
C VAL A 466 17.86 -20.79 6.94
N GLY A 467 17.26 -20.36 8.06
CA GLY A 467 15.97 -20.90 8.50
C GLY A 467 14.84 -20.57 7.54
N THR A 468 14.73 -19.32 7.07
CA THR A 468 13.67 -18.95 6.10
C THR A 468 13.83 -19.72 4.78
N LYS A 469 15.07 -19.94 4.31
CA LYS A 469 15.32 -20.75 3.10
C LYS A 469 14.89 -22.21 3.30
N ARG A 470 15.14 -22.79 4.48
CA ARG A 470 14.64 -24.14 4.80
C ARG A 470 13.12 -24.21 4.82
N MET A 471 12.46 -23.25 5.48
CA MET A 471 11.00 -23.15 5.45
C MET A 471 10.45 -23.04 4.02
N TYR A 472 11.10 -22.23 3.17
CA TYR A 472 10.73 -22.08 1.77
C TYR A 472 10.84 -23.40 1.01
N ASN A 473 11.96 -24.13 1.17
CA ASN A 473 12.14 -25.42 0.52
C ASN A 473 11.09 -26.45 0.96
N ILE A 474 10.68 -26.44 2.24
CA ILE A 474 9.60 -27.30 2.73
C ILE A 474 8.27 -26.95 2.02
N LEU A 475 7.91 -25.68 1.96
CA LEU A 475 6.71 -25.20 1.26
C LEU A 475 6.75 -25.51 -0.25
N GLU A 476 7.92 -25.42 -0.87
CA GLU A 476 8.13 -25.82 -2.26
C GLU A 476 7.86 -27.32 -2.46
N ARG A 477 8.36 -28.20 -1.56
CA ARG A 477 8.04 -29.63 -1.60
C ARG A 477 6.54 -29.87 -1.46
N ILE A 478 5.87 -29.19 -0.53
CA ILE A 478 4.43 -29.34 -0.30
C ILE A 478 3.63 -28.93 -1.55
N THR A 479 3.93 -27.75 -2.13
CA THR A 479 3.25 -27.25 -3.35
C THR A 479 3.54 -28.10 -4.60
N GLN A 480 4.66 -28.84 -4.61
CA GLN A 480 5.00 -29.82 -5.64
C GLN A 480 4.41 -31.23 -5.39
N GLY A 481 3.69 -31.45 -4.28
CA GLY A 481 3.14 -32.75 -3.89
C GLY A 481 4.16 -33.75 -3.34
N LYS A 482 5.38 -33.30 -3.06
CA LYS A 482 6.45 -34.10 -2.45
C LYS A 482 6.53 -33.97 -0.94
N GLY A 483 5.65 -33.16 -0.33
CA GLY A 483 5.62 -32.96 1.11
C GLY A 483 5.07 -34.16 1.88
N THR A 484 5.48 -34.30 3.14
CA THR A 484 4.99 -35.32 4.10
C THR A 484 4.34 -34.69 5.33
N LEU A 485 3.75 -35.50 6.23
CA LEU A 485 3.14 -34.95 7.46
C LEU A 485 4.22 -34.44 8.42
N GLU A 486 5.38 -35.09 8.45
CA GLU A 486 6.54 -34.64 9.24
C GLU A 486 7.03 -33.27 8.79
N ASP A 487 6.91 -32.94 7.50
CA ASP A 487 7.25 -31.61 6.98
C ASP A 487 6.41 -30.51 7.63
N LEU A 488 5.14 -30.78 7.99
CA LEU A 488 4.28 -29.77 8.62
C LEU A 488 4.74 -29.47 10.05
N ASP A 489 5.12 -30.51 10.80
CA ASP A 489 5.61 -30.36 12.17
C ASP A 489 7.01 -29.71 12.18
N GLU A 490 7.89 -30.09 11.24
CA GLU A 490 9.19 -29.44 11.06
C GLU A 490 9.01 -27.95 10.70
N LEU A 491 8.08 -27.64 9.78
CA LEU A 491 7.81 -26.27 9.34
C LEU A 491 7.33 -25.39 10.51
N GLU A 492 6.41 -25.89 11.34
CA GLU A 492 5.89 -25.17 12.51
C GLU A 492 6.96 -24.95 13.59
N SER A 493 7.76 -25.99 13.89
CA SER A 493 8.87 -25.91 14.85
C SER A 493 9.95 -24.93 14.39
N LEU A 494 10.33 -24.99 13.12
CA LEU A 494 11.32 -24.10 12.52
C LEU A 494 10.85 -22.65 12.50
N ALA A 495 9.57 -22.42 12.15
CA ALA A 495 8.97 -21.09 12.14
C ALA A 495 9.02 -20.42 13.52
N ASN A 496 8.66 -21.15 14.57
CA ASN A 496 8.75 -20.65 15.95
C ASN A 496 10.20 -20.38 16.39
N SER A 497 11.13 -21.25 15.99
CA SER A 497 12.56 -21.07 16.28
C SER A 497 13.11 -19.79 15.64
N ILE A 498 12.78 -19.51 14.37
CA ILE A 498 13.22 -18.31 13.65
C ILE A 498 12.63 -17.05 14.28
N LYS A 499 11.35 -17.08 14.63
CA LYS A 499 10.64 -15.97 15.29
C LYS A 499 11.33 -15.56 16.59
N ASN A 500 11.72 -16.54 17.40
CA ASN A 500 12.29 -16.30 18.73
C ASN A 500 13.80 -16.00 18.73
N SER A 501 14.52 -16.35 17.67
CA SER A 501 16.00 -16.23 17.61
C SER A 501 16.52 -15.22 16.59
N SER A 502 15.63 -14.51 15.89
CA SER A 502 16.00 -13.48 14.92
C SER A 502 16.35 -12.14 15.57
N LEU A 503 17.37 -11.49 15.02
CA LEU A 503 17.96 -10.25 15.58
C LEU A 503 17.07 -9.02 15.41
N CYS A 504 16.37 -8.90 14.28
CA CYS A 504 15.55 -7.73 13.96
C CYS A 504 14.10 -8.13 13.71
N GLY A 505 13.20 -7.13 13.72
CA GLY A 505 11.77 -7.33 13.51
C GLY A 505 11.44 -8.12 12.24
N LEU A 506 12.13 -7.84 11.12
CA LEU A 506 11.92 -8.56 9.87
C LEU A 506 12.12 -10.08 10.02
N GLY A 507 13.20 -10.52 10.66
CA GLY A 507 13.42 -11.95 10.88
C GLY A 507 12.44 -12.56 11.90
N GLN A 508 11.99 -11.75 12.87
CA GLN A 508 11.01 -12.20 13.88
C GLN A 508 9.62 -12.39 13.27
N THR A 509 9.25 -11.55 12.29
CA THR A 509 7.93 -11.60 11.63
C THR A 509 7.94 -12.42 10.35
N ALA A 510 9.11 -12.71 9.77
CA ALA A 510 9.27 -13.56 8.59
C ALA A 510 8.44 -14.86 8.59
N PRO A 511 8.29 -15.59 9.71
CA PRO A 511 7.50 -16.83 9.73
C PRO A 511 5.99 -16.64 9.83
N ASN A 512 5.49 -15.41 10.03
CA ASN A 512 4.07 -15.15 10.28
C ASN A 512 3.13 -15.62 9.15
N PRO A 513 3.42 -15.45 7.84
CA PRO A 513 2.54 -15.97 6.79
C PRO A 513 2.36 -17.49 6.87
N VAL A 514 3.42 -18.20 7.26
CA VAL A 514 3.40 -19.65 7.43
C VAL A 514 2.62 -20.04 8.68
N LEU A 515 2.93 -19.43 9.83
CA LEU A 515 2.24 -19.71 11.10
C LEU A 515 0.74 -19.41 11.00
N ALA A 516 0.36 -18.29 10.39
CA ALA A 516 -1.04 -17.91 10.22
C ALA A 516 -1.78 -18.88 9.30
N THR A 517 -1.19 -19.25 8.16
CA THR A 517 -1.85 -20.17 7.23
C THR A 517 -1.89 -21.61 7.75
N LEU A 518 -0.87 -22.07 8.48
CA LEU A 518 -0.94 -23.36 9.19
C LEU A 518 -2.03 -23.37 10.26
N ARG A 519 -2.25 -22.24 10.96
CA ARG A 519 -3.28 -22.13 11.98
C ARG A 519 -4.69 -22.16 11.40
N TYR A 520 -4.92 -21.42 10.32
CA TYR A 520 -6.27 -21.17 9.81
C TYR A 520 -6.67 -22.05 8.62
N PHE A 521 -5.70 -22.62 7.91
CA PHE A 521 -5.91 -23.40 6.68
C PHE A 521 -5.12 -24.72 6.70
N ARG A 522 -4.96 -25.34 7.89
CA ARG A 522 -4.22 -26.62 8.05
C ARG A 522 -4.77 -27.72 7.16
N ASP A 523 -6.08 -27.72 6.93
CA ASP A 523 -6.79 -28.60 6.02
C ASP A 523 -6.25 -28.50 4.58
N GLU A 524 -5.92 -27.30 4.09
CA GLU A 524 -5.26 -27.17 2.78
C GLU A 524 -3.87 -27.79 2.76
N TYR A 525 -3.08 -27.62 3.82
CA TYR A 525 -1.76 -28.26 3.94
C TYR A 525 -1.88 -29.78 3.93
N ILE A 526 -2.85 -30.33 4.69
CA ILE A 526 -3.12 -31.77 4.72
C ILE A 526 -3.55 -32.27 3.33
N ALA A 527 -4.41 -31.54 2.61
CA ALA A 527 -4.81 -31.91 1.25
C ALA A 527 -3.61 -31.96 0.27
N HIS A 528 -2.65 -31.04 0.42
CA HIS A 528 -1.43 -31.05 -0.40
C HIS A 528 -0.51 -32.23 -0.08
N VAL A 529 -0.43 -32.59 1.19
CA VAL A 529 0.49 -33.61 1.71
C VAL A 529 -0.08 -35.03 1.57
N VAL A 530 -1.34 -35.24 1.94
CA VAL A 530 -1.99 -36.56 2.00
C VAL A 530 -2.72 -36.85 0.70
N ASP A 531 -3.67 -35.99 0.32
CA ASP A 531 -4.51 -36.23 -0.86
C ASP A 531 -3.79 -35.93 -2.18
N LYS A 532 -2.62 -35.27 -2.11
CA LYS A 532 -1.84 -34.77 -3.25
C LYS A 532 -2.71 -33.94 -4.21
N LYS A 533 -3.58 -33.09 -3.63
CA LYS A 533 -4.49 -32.21 -4.34
C LYS A 533 -4.40 -30.78 -3.82
N CYS A 534 -4.67 -29.82 -4.68
CA CYS A 534 -4.78 -28.41 -4.31
C CYS A 534 -6.25 -28.00 -4.36
N PRO A 535 -6.92 -27.76 -3.21
CA PRO A 535 -8.35 -27.41 -3.19
C PRO A 535 -8.69 -26.17 -4.04
N ALA A 536 -7.78 -25.18 -4.06
CA ALA A 536 -7.89 -23.96 -4.86
C ALA A 536 -7.49 -24.14 -6.34
N LYS A 537 -7.05 -25.34 -6.75
CA LYS A 537 -6.66 -25.68 -8.13
C LYS A 537 -5.60 -24.74 -8.72
N HIS A 538 -4.72 -24.22 -7.85
CA HIS A 538 -3.67 -23.28 -8.20
C HIS A 538 -2.33 -23.99 -8.47
N CYS A 539 -1.93 -24.90 -7.57
CA CYS A 539 -0.65 -25.61 -7.64
C CYS A 539 -0.66 -26.62 -8.81
N LYS A 540 -0.04 -26.26 -9.94
CA LYS A 540 -0.04 -27.08 -11.18
C LYS A 540 0.36 -28.54 -10.96
N ALA A 541 1.33 -28.80 -10.09
CA ALA A 541 1.81 -30.15 -9.78
C ALA A 541 0.74 -31.04 -9.12
N LEU A 542 -0.27 -30.45 -8.49
CA LEU A 542 -1.30 -31.14 -7.70
C LEU A 542 -2.67 -31.18 -8.39
N ILE A 543 -2.77 -30.65 -9.60
CA ILE A 543 -4.02 -30.64 -10.37
C ILE A 543 -4.13 -31.94 -11.17
N THR A 544 -5.34 -32.46 -11.32
CA THR A 544 -5.65 -33.51 -12.29
C THR A 544 -6.71 -33.01 -13.27
N TYR A 545 -6.70 -33.56 -14.48
CA TYR A 545 -7.73 -33.30 -15.48
C TYR A 545 -8.46 -34.59 -15.77
N GLU A 546 -9.77 -34.59 -15.59
CA GLU A 546 -10.63 -35.75 -15.79
C GLU A 546 -11.72 -35.42 -16.81
N ILE A 547 -12.17 -36.41 -17.57
CA ILE A 547 -13.24 -36.22 -18.55
C ILE A 547 -14.50 -36.85 -17.98
N ASP A 548 -15.50 -36.00 -17.77
CA ASP A 548 -16.87 -36.38 -17.43
C ASP A 548 -17.47 -37.12 -18.63
N LYS A 549 -17.68 -38.43 -18.45
CA LYS A 549 -18.12 -39.32 -19.53
C LYS A 549 -19.50 -38.96 -20.04
N ASP A 550 -20.37 -38.43 -19.18
CA ASP A 550 -21.76 -38.11 -19.52
C ASP A 550 -21.87 -36.83 -20.36
N LYS A 551 -20.92 -35.89 -20.18
CA LYS A 551 -20.86 -34.64 -20.94
C LYS A 551 -20.00 -34.75 -22.21
N CYS A 552 -19.21 -35.79 -22.34
CA CYS A 552 -18.24 -35.92 -23.43
C CYS A 552 -18.92 -36.37 -24.74
N ALA A 553 -19.06 -35.45 -25.69
CA ALA A 553 -19.60 -35.77 -27.03
C ALA A 553 -18.63 -36.55 -27.95
N GLY A 554 -17.42 -36.90 -27.48
CA GLY A 554 -16.45 -37.68 -28.26
C GLY A 554 -15.89 -36.96 -29.51
N CYS A 555 -15.71 -35.64 -29.46
CA CYS A 555 -15.29 -34.82 -30.62
C CYS A 555 -13.80 -34.90 -30.96
N THR A 556 -12.98 -35.59 -30.17
CA THR A 556 -11.52 -35.78 -30.34
C THR A 556 -10.64 -34.52 -30.24
N LEU A 557 -11.23 -33.34 -30.04
CA LEU A 557 -10.48 -32.08 -30.02
C LEU A 557 -9.46 -32.01 -28.87
N CYS A 558 -9.81 -32.51 -27.69
CA CYS A 558 -8.91 -32.59 -26.54
C CYS A 558 -7.68 -33.47 -26.83
N ALA A 559 -7.89 -34.64 -27.46
CA ALA A 559 -6.80 -35.55 -27.82
C ALA A 559 -5.85 -34.96 -28.87
N ARG A 560 -6.39 -34.34 -29.92
CA ARG A 560 -5.57 -33.69 -30.97
C ARG A 560 -4.73 -32.52 -30.46
N LYS A 561 -5.19 -31.83 -29.41
CA LYS A 561 -4.50 -30.69 -28.79
C LYS A 561 -3.63 -31.09 -27.60
N CYS A 562 -3.57 -32.39 -27.27
CA CYS A 562 -2.69 -32.89 -26.22
C CYS A 562 -1.25 -32.98 -26.74
N PRO A 563 -0.29 -32.24 -26.15
CA PRO A 563 1.10 -32.22 -26.64
C PRO A 563 1.83 -33.55 -26.42
N VAL A 564 1.36 -34.37 -25.48
CA VAL A 564 1.97 -35.67 -25.10
C VAL A 564 1.09 -36.86 -25.46
N SER A 565 0.02 -36.64 -26.24
CA SER A 565 -0.90 -37.68 -26.72
C SER A 565 -1.42 -38.64 -25.63
N CYS A 566 -1.66 -38.13 -24.42
CA CYS A 566 -2.10 -38.94 -23.26
C CYS A 566 -3.62 -39.12 -23.16
N ILE A 567 -4.39 -38.78 -24.20
CA ILE A 567 -5.86 -38.86 -24.18
C ILE A 567 -6.31 -39.93 -25.16
N SER A 568 -6.94 -40.99 -24.65
CA SER A 568 -7.51 -42.08 -25.44
C SER A 568 -9.01 -41.86 -25.68
N GLY A 569 -9.52 -42.41 -26.77
CA GLY A 569 -10.93 -42.33 -27.14
C GLY A 569 -11.14 -42.39 -28.64
N THR A 570 -12.35 -42.77 -29.07
CA THR A 570 -12.75 -42.79 -30.48
C THR A 570 -13.87 -41.79 -30.74
N VAL A 571 -14.08 -41.47 -32.02
CA VAL A 571 -15.13 -40.53 -32.43
C VAL A 571 -16.50 -41.02 -31.91
N LYS A 572 -17.30 -40.11 -31.34
CA LYS A 572 -18.60 -40.37 -30.69
C LYS A 572 -18.55 -41.19 -29.38
N ASN A 573 -17.37 -41.50 -28.85
CA ASN A 573 -17.23 -42.16 -27.55
C ASN A 573 -16.54 -41.23 -26.52
N PRO A 574 -16.86 -41.36 -25.22
CA PRO A 574 -16.16 -40.62 -24.17
C PRO A 574 -14.65 -40.89 -24.20
N HIS A 575 -13.88 -39.83 -23.95
CA HIS A 575 -12.42 -39.90 -23.92
C HIS A 575 -11.92 -40.05 -22.48
N GLU A 576 -10.69 -40.55 -22.31
CA GLU A 576 -10.05 -40.76 -21.02
C GLU A 576 -8.63 -40.21 -21.04
N ILE A 577 -8.18 -39.66 -19.91
CA ILE A 577 -6.85 -39.05 -19.77
C ILE A 577 -5.97 -39.98 -18.94
N ASP A 578 -4.91 -40.47 -19.54
CA ASP A 578 -3.83 -41.18 -18.87
C ASP A 578 -3.06 -40.20 -17.96
N GLN A 579 -3.27 -40.32 -16.64
CA GLN A 579 -2.71 -39.40 -15.66
C GLN A 579 -1.19 -39.53 -15.51
N GLU A 580 -0.61 -40.70 -15.79
CA GLU A 580 0.84 -40.92 -15.66
C GLU A 580 1.61 -40.16 -16.76
N LYS A 581 1.04 -40.08 -17.97
CA LYS A 581 1.62 -39.32 -19.09
C LYS A 581 1.22 -37.85 -19.12
N CYS A 582 0.20 -37.47 -18.36
CA CYS A 582 -0.34 -36.11 -18.39
C CYS A 582 0.65 -35.10 -17.78
N ILE A 583 1.16 -34.18 -18.60
CA ILE A 583 2.00 -33.05 -18.13
C ILE A 583 1.21 -31.88 -17.55
N LYS A 584 -0.11 -32.07 -17.30
CA LYS A 584 -1.00 -31.11 -16.65
C LYS A 584 -1.01 -29.72 -17.33
N CYS A 585 -0.92 -29.70 -18.66
CA CYS A 585 -0.86 -28.47 -19.45
C CYS A 585 -2.17 -27.67 -19.51
N GLY A 586 -3.32 -28.31 -19.26
CA GLY A 586 -4.64 -27.67 -19.30
C GLY A 586 -5.22 -27.43 -20.70
N ASN A 587 -4.52 -27.80 -21.78
CA ASN A 587 -5.02 -27.62 -23.14
C ASN A 587 -6.35 -28.35 -23.39
N CYS A 588 -6.53 -29.53 -22.81
CA CYS A 588 -7.78 -30.28 -22.93
C CYS A 588 -8.97 -29.52 -22.31
N TYR A 589 -8.74 -28.85 -21.18
CA TYR A 589 -9.73 -28.05 -20.47
C TYR A 589 -10.14 -26.81 -21.27
N SER A 590 -9.17 -26.04 -21.79
CA SER A 590 -9.44 -24.79 -22.52
C SER A 590 -10.12 -25.00 -23.87
N VAL A 591 -9.88 -26.11 -24.56
CA VAL A 591 -10.49 -26.39 -25.88
C VAL A 591 -11.84 -27.10 -25.77
N CYS A 592 -12.24 -27.57 -24.58
CA CYS A 592 -13.47 -28.32 -24.42
C CYS A 592 -14.71 -27.41 -24.51
N ARG A 593 -15.41 -27.46 -25.64
CA ARG A 593 -16.65 -26.68 -25.87
C ARG A 593 -17.87 -27.20 -25.10
N PHE A 594 -17.80 -28.42 -24.58
CA PHE A 594 -18.90 -29.09 -23.90
C PHE A 594 -18.80 -29.03 -22.38
N GLY A 595 -17.74 -28.40 -21.84
CA GLY A 595 -17.48 -28.39 -20.39
C GLY A 595 -17.29 -29.79 -19.78
N ALA A 596 -16.90 -30.77 -20.61
CA ALA A 596 -16.74 -32.16 -20.21
C ALA A 596 -15.41 -32.44 -19.51
N VAL A 597 -14.40 -31.57 -19.67
CA VAL A 597 -13.13 -31.72 -18.96
C VAL A 597 -13.24 -30.99 -17.63
N GLN A 598 -13.10 -31.72 -16.54
CA GLN A 598 -13.07 -31.18 -15.19
C GLN A 598 -11.61 -30.98 -14.75
N LYS A 599 -11.37 -29.85 -14.08
CA LYS A 599 -10.09 -29.53 -13.44
C LYS A 599 -10.26 -29.82 -11.95
N ASN A 600 -9.53 -30.79 -11.43
CA ASN A 600 -9.61 -31.28 -10.05
C ASN A 600 -8.37 -30.88 -9.25
#